data_AF-A0A2E5WER3-F1
#
_entry.id   AF-A0A2E5WER3-F1
#
_cell.length_a   1.000
_cell.length_b   1.000
_cell.length_c   1.000
_cell.angle_alpha   90.00
_cell.angle_beta   90.00
_cell.angle_gamma   90.00
#
_symmetry.space_group_name_H-M   'P 1'
#
loop_
_entity.id
_entity.type
_entity.pdbx_description
1 polymer ?
#
loop_
_entity_poly.entity_id
_entity_poly.type
_entity_poly.pdbx_seq_one_letter_code
_entity_poly.pdbx_strand_id
1 'polypeptide(L)'
;MTNTLPTWDLTNLYAGVDDPQIASDIHSVTERAAQFARDYRGSIATQDLTAIHLLKALKKYEQLLGDEYRPQAYASLLYSTDTSDTARGALLQKSREFGSAVSTHLVFFDLEIGQIPDVVWAAICDDPRLAPYRH
;
A
#
# COMPACT_ATOMS: atom_id res chain seq x y z
N MET A 1 -6.92 -5.12 -43.45
CA MET A 1 -6.30 -5.98 -42.42
C MET A 1 -6.15 -5.12 -41.18
N THR A 2 -6.96 -5.34 -40.14
CA THR A 2 -6.81 -4.63 -38.87
C THR A 2 -5.58 -5.20 -38.16
N ASN A 3 -4.52 -4.40 -38.10
CA ASN A 3 -3.29 -4.73 -37.40
C ASN A 3 -3.57 -4.66 -35.90
N THR A 4 -3.95 -5.79 -35.29
CA THR A 4 -4.19 -5.88 -33.85
C THR A 4 -2.85 -5.79 -33.14
N LEU A 5 -2.56 -4.62 -32.57
CA LEU A 5 -1.39 -4.43 -31.71
C LEU A 5 -1.52 -5.34 -30.47
N PRO A 6 -0.41 -5.87 -29.93
CA PRO A 6 -0.46 -6.64 -28.69
C PRO A 6 -1.00 -5.76 -27.56
N THR A 7 -2.12 -6.16 -26.98
CA THR A 7 -2.72 -5.54 -25.80
C THR A 7 -2.18 -6.20 -24.55
N TRP A 8 -1.91 -5.42 -23.50
CA TRP A 8 -1.56 -5.97 -22.19
C TRP A 8 -2.75 -6.76 -21.63
N ASP A 9 -2.53 -8.04 -21.31
CA ASP A 9 -3.52 -8.86 -20.64
C ASP A 9 -3.48 -8.56 -19.12
N LEU A 10 -4.49 -7.82 -18.66
CA LEU A 10 -4.64 -7.43 -17.26
C LEU A 10 -5.57 -8.37 -16.48
N THR A 11 -6.08 -9.44 -17.10
CA THR A 11 -7.03 -10.35 -16.44
C THR A 11 -6.44 -11.11 -15.26
N ASN A 12 -5.10 -11.21 -15.21
CA ASN A 12 -4.37 -11.69 -14.03
C ASN A 12 -4.50 -10.78 -12.79
N LEU A 13 -4.87 -9.50 -12.99
CA LEU A 13 -5.11 -8.55 -11.90
C LEU A 13 -6.61 -8.49 -11.57
N TYR A 14 -7.43 -8.18 -12.56
CA TYR A 14 -8.89 -8.10 -12.46
C TYR A 14 -9.52 -8.41 -13.82
N ALA A 15 -10.71 -9.02 -13.82
CA ALA A 15 -11.41 -9.45 -15.02
C ALA A 15 -11.89 -8.30 -15.93
N GLY A 16 -12.05 -7.09 -15.38
CA GLY A 16 -12.56 -5.93 -16.11
C GLY A 16 -12.75 -4.70 -15.22
N VAL A 17 -13.25 -3.61 -15.80
CA VAL A 17 -13.47 -2.33 -15.07
C VAL A 17 -14.51 -2.48 -13.95
N ASP A 18 -15.46 -3.41 -14.14
CA ASP A 18 -16.57 -3.70 -13.21
C ASP A 18 -16.32 -4.95 -12.35
N ASP A 19 -15.07 -5.45 -12.28
CA ASP A 19 -14.76 -6.61 -11.44
C ASP A 19 -15.05 -6.27 -9.96
N PRO A 20 -15.97 -6.99 -9.28
CA PRO A 20 -16.31 -6.73 -7.88
C PRO A 20 -15.13 -6.90 -6.92
N GLN A 21 -14.10 -7.67 -7.31
CA GLN A 21 -12.88 -7.83 -6.52
C GLN A 21 -12.15 -6.50 -6.31
N ILE A 22 -12.22 -5.56 -7.27
CA ILE A 22 -11.63 -4.22 -7.11
C ILE A 22 -12.24 -3.50 -5.92
N ALA A 23 -13.58 -3.52 -5.82
CA ALA A 23 -14.28 -2.87 -4.71
C ALA A 23 -13.99 -3.57 -3.38
N SER A 24 -13.91 -4.90 -3.39
CA SER A 24 -13.55 -5.70 -2.20
C SER A 24 -12.14 -5.38 -1.71
N ASP A 25 -11.15 -5.31 -2.61
CA ASP A 25 -9.77 -5.01 -2.28
C ASP A 25 -9.63 -3.58 -1.73
N ILE A 26 -10.23 -2.59 -2.39
CA ILE A 26 -10.25 -1.18 -1.93
C ILE A 26 -10.80 -1.09 -0.51
N HIS A 27 -11.93 -1.73 -0.24
CA HIS A 27 -12.54 -1.73 1.08
C HIS A 27 -11.64 -2.41 2.12
N SER A 28 -11.18 -3.64 1.83
CA SER A 28 -10.32 -4.42 2.73
C SER A 28 -9.02 -3.69 3.09
N VAL A 29 -8.35 -3.08 2.11
CA VAL A 29 -7.10 -2.33 2.34
C VAL A 29 -7.37 -1.08 3.17
N THR A 30 -8.44 -0.34 2.88
CA THR A 30 -8.80 0.87 3.64
C THR A 30 -9.05 0.52 5.12
N GLU A 31 -9.80 -0.55 5.40
CA GLU A 31 -10.06 -1.01 6.77
C GLU A 31 -8.79 -1.46 7.48
N ARG A 32 -7.93 -2.24 6.81
CA ARG A 32 -6.65 -2.69 7.38
C ARG A 32 -5.70 -1.52 7.62
N ALA A 33 -5.68 -0.50 6.78
CA ALA A 33 -4.88 0.72 7.00
C ALA A 33 -5.38 1.49 8.23
N ALA A 34 -6.70 1.63 8.39
CA ALA A 34 -7.29 2.23 9.57
C ALA A 34 -6.99 1.41 10.85
N GLN A 35 -7.02 0.07 10.76
CA GLN A 35 -6.65 -0.80 11.88
C GLN A 35 -5.16 -0.69 12.20
N PHE A 36 -4.29 -0.63 11.20
CA PHE A 36 -2.86 -0.42 11.38
C PHE A 36 -2.58 0.88 12.13
N ALA A 37 -3.27 1.96 11.77
CA ALA A 37 -3.18 3.23 12.49
C ALA A 37 -3.64 3.13 13.95
N ARG A 38 -4.66 2.32 14.25
CA ARG A 38 -5.09 2.06 15.64
C ARG A 38 -4.08 1.23 16.43
N ASP A 39 -3.47 0.24 15.78
CA ASP A 39 -2.56 -0.72 16.41
C ASP A 39 -1.19 -0.11 16.72
N TYR A 40 -0.66 0.75 15.83
CA TYR A 40 0.75 1.15 15.87
C TYR A 40 1.00 2.63 16.15
N ARG A 41 0.00 3.50 16.05
CA ARG A 41 0.21 4.94 16.29
C ARG A 41 0.60 5.20 17.74
N GLY A 42 1.66 5.98 17.90
CA GLY A 42 2.28 6.32 19.17
C GLY A 42 3.12 5.18 19.76
N SER A 43 3.37 4.11 19.01
CA SER A 43 4.10 2.93 19.52
C SER A 43 5.50 2.77 18.93
N ILE A 44 5.82 3.48 17.84
CA ILE A 44 7.10 3.33 17.14
C ILE A 44 8.14 4.30 17.68
N ALA A 45 7.83 5.59 17.78
CA ALA A 45 8.73 6.61 18.31
C ALA A 45 8.75 6.63 19.87
N THR A 46 9.03 5.49 20.50
CA THR A 46 8.99 5.31 21.95
C THR A 46 10.31 4.81 22.52
N GLN A 47 10.54 5.04 23.81
CA GLN A 47 11.74 4.55 24.52
C GLN A 47 11.75 3.02 24.68
N ASP A 48 10.57 2.39 24.64
CA ASP A 48 10.39 0.95 24.87
C ASP A 48 10.24 0.15 23.56
N LEU A 49 10.53 0.77 22.40
CA LEU A 49 10.45 0.08 21.11
C LEU A 49 11.39 -1.13 21.10
N THR A 50 10.88 -2.26 20.61
CA THR A 50 11.67 -3.48 20.42
C THR A 50 11.77 -3.85 18.94
N ALA A 51 12.85 -4.54 18.55
CA ALA A 51 13.00 -5.06 17.20
C ALA A 51 11.83 -5.97 16.76
N ILE A 52 11.23 -6.72 17.70
CA ILE A 52 10.07 -7.58 17.41
C ILE A 52 8.83 -6.74 17.08
N HIS A 53 8.58 -5.68 17.85
CA HIS A 53 7.45 -4.80 17.61
C HIS A 53 7.60 -4.07 16.27
N LEU A 54 8.78 -3.51 16.02
CA LEU A 54 9.11 -2.84 14.76
C LEU A 54 8.95 -3.79 13.56
N LEU A 55 9.47 -5.02 13.64
CA LEU A 55 9.32 -6.02 12.58
C LEU A 55 7.86 -6.33 12.26
N LYS A 56 7.02 -6.48 13.29
CA LYS A 56 5.59 -6.75 13.10
C LYS A 56 4.89 -5.58 12.40
N ALA A 57 5.24 -4.35 12.76
CA ALA A 57 4.73 -3.16 12.11
C ALA A 57 5.18 -3.09 10.65
N LEU A 58 6.48 -3.24 10.37
CA LEU A 58 7.05 -3.22 9.02
C LEU A 58 6.40 -4.27 8.10
N LYS A 59 6.23 -5.51 8.56
CA LYS A 59 5.59 -6.56 7.76
C LYS A 59 4.14 -6.23 7.41
N LYS A 60 3.37 -5.71 8.35
CA LYS A 60 1.98 -5.30 8.10
C LYS A 60 1.93 -4.10 7.15
N TYR A 61 2.83 -3.14 7.33
CA TYR A 61 2.96 -1.97 6.48
C TYR A 61 3.31 -2.36 5.02
N GLU A 62 4.31 -3.22 4.83
CA GLU A 62 4.70 -3.74 3.52
C GLU A 62 3.55 -4.49 2.81
N GLN A 63 2.84 -5.36 3.53
CA GLN A 63 1.66 -6.04 2.98
C GLN A 63 0.56 -5.06 2.56
N LEU A 64 0.33 -4.02 3.36
CA LEU A 64 -0.63 -2.97 3.04
C LEU A 64 -0.25 -2.22 1.77
N LEU A 65 1.02 -1.80 1.64
CA LEU A 65 1.50 -1.12 0.43
C LEU A 65 1.39 -2.00 -0.81
N GLY A 66 1.73 -3.29 -0.71
CA GLY A 66 1.61 -4.23 -1.81
C GLY A 66 0.17 -4.42 -2.30
N ASP A 67 -0.78 -4.55 -1.36
CA ASP A 67 -2.19 -4.71 -1.68
C ASP A 67 -2.85 -3.40 -2.15
N GLU A 68 -2.42 -2.25 -1.60
CA GLU A 68 -2.87 -0.92 -2.01
C GLU A 68 -2.42 -0.57 -3.44
N TYR A 69 -1.23 -1.02 -3.83
CA TYR A 69 -0.68 -0.75 -5.15
C TYR A 69 -1.45 -1.47 -6.28
N ARG A 70 -1.94 -2.69 -6.04
CA ARG A 70 -2.58 -3.55 -7.06
C ARG A 70 -3.74 -2.88 -7.81
N PRO A 71 -4.81 -2.36 -7.16
CA PRO A 71 -5.91 -1.71 -7.86
C PRO A 71 -5.51 -0.40 -8.56
N GLN A 72 -4.53 0.34 -8.03
CA GLN A 72 -4.03 1.57 -8.66
C GLN A 72 -3.23 1.30 -9.92
N ALA A 73 -2.36 0.28 -9.88
CA ALA A 73 -1.60 -0.17 -11.04
C ALA A 73 -2.56 -0.66 -12.14
N TYR A 74 -3.54 -1.48 -11.79
CA TYR A 74 -4.56 -1.93 -12.74
C TYR A 74 -5.33 -0.77 -13.38
N ALA A 75 -5.87 0.15 -12.58
CA ALA A 75 -6.63 1.29 -13.09
C ALA A 75 -5.79 2.17 -14.03
N SER A 76 -4.53 2.41 -13.68
CA SER A 76 -3.60 3.20 -14.50
C SER A 76 -3.28 2.51 -15.83
N LEU A 77 -2.98 1.20 -15.78
CA LEU A 77 -2.71 0.41 -16.99
C LEU A 77 -3.95 0.31 -17.88
N LEU A 78 -5.11 0.01 -17.32
CA LEU A 78 -6.36 -0.10 -18.07
C LEU A 78 -6.70 1.22 -18.76
N TYR A 79 -6.61 2.35 -18.07
CA TYR A 79 -6.85 3.68 -18.64
C TYR A 79 -5.85 4.02 -19.75
N SER A 80 -4.58 3.61 -19.64
CA SER A 80 -3.58 3.87 -20.69
C SER A 80 -3.86 3.18 -22.02
N THR A 81 -4.69 2.13 -22.03
CA THR A 81 -5.06 1.43 -23.27
C THR A 81 -6.20 2.11 -24.03
N ASP A 82 -7.00 2.95 -23.37
CA ASP A 82 -7.96 3.87 -24.00
C ASP A 82 -8.28 5.02 -23.03
N THR A 83 -7.67 6.18 -23.26
CA THR A 83 -7.83 7.36 -22.38
C THR A 83 -9.13 8.13 -22.62
N SER A 84 -9.89 7.77 -23.65
CA SER A 84 -11.19 8.39 -23.97
C SER A 84 -12.37 7.67 -23.32
N ASP A 85 -12.14 6.45 -22.82
CA ASP A 85 -13.12 5.63 -22.11
C ASP A 85 -13.43 6.23 -20.72
N THR A 86 -14.70 6.59 -20.53
CA THR A 86 -15.19 7.25 -19.32
C THR A 86 -15.20 6.32 -18.10
N ALA A 87 -15.47 5.02 -18.28
CA ALA A 87 -15.50 4.05 -17.18
C ALA A 87 -14.09 3.80 -16.63
N ARG A 88 -13.09 3.71 -17.52
CA ARG A 88 -11.68 3.58 -17.12
C ARG A 88 -11.17 4.84 -16.43
N GLY A 89 -11.54 6.01 -16.93
CA GLY A 89 -11.23 7.28 -16.28
C GLY A 89 -11.83 7.38 -14.88
N ALA A 90 -13.07 6.95 -14.71
CA ALA A 90 -13.73 6.91 -13.39
C ALA A 90 -13.03 5.93 -12.43
N LEU A 91 -12.61 4.75 -12.90
CA LEU A 91 -11.87 3.80 -12.09
C LEU A 91 -10.50 4.37 -11.65
N LEU A 92 -9.78 5.06 -12.53
CA LEU A 92 -8.52 5.72 -12.20
C LEU A 92 -8.69 6.82 -11.14
N GLN A 93 -9.76 7.62 -11.25
CA GLN A 93 -10.07 8.62 -10.24
C GLN A 93 -10.38 7.97 -8.88
N LYS A 94 -11.23 6.94 -8.88
CA LYS A 94 -11.56 6.17 -7.67
C LYS A 94 -10.32 5.54 -7.03
N SER A 95 -9.39 5.00 -7.82
CA SER A 95 -8.16 4.40 -7.28
C SER A 95 -7.23 5.44 -6.66
N ARG A 96 -7.20 6.68 -7.18
CA ARG A 96 -6.44 7.80 -6.58
C ARG A 96 -7.04 8.26 -5.26
N GLU A 97 -8.36 8.38 -5.17
CA GLU A 97 -9.06 8.71 -3.93
C GLU A 97 -8.80 7.64 -2.85
N PHE A 98 -8.85 6.37 -3.25
CA PHE A 98 -8.47 5.25 -2.42
C PHE A 98 -7.03 5.36 -1.89
N GLY A 99 -6.04 5.59 -2.77
CA GLY A 99 -4.65 5.74 -2.35
C GLY A 99 -4.45 6.92 -1.39
N SER A 100 -5.13 8.05 -1.63
CA SER A 100 -5.11 9.19 -0.72
C SER A 100 -5.70 8.87 0.66
N ALA A 101 -6.78 8.10 0.71
CA ALA A 101 -7.40 7.67 1.97
C ALA A 101 -6.49 6.73 2.76
N VAL A 102 -5.87 5.75 2.10
CA VAL A 102 -4.90 4.84 2.72
C VAL A 102 -3.69 5.61 3.23
N SER A 103 -3.10 6.49 2.40
CA SER A 103 -1.96 7.33 2.78
C SER A 103 -2.23 8.16 4.04
N THR A 104 -3.44 8.72 4.19
CA THR A 104 -3.84 9.47 5.40
C THR A 104 -3.74 8.61 6.66
N HIS A 105 -4.09 7.33 6.58
CA HIS A 105 -3.96 6.40 7.71
C HIS A 105 -2.52 6.00 7.99
N LEU A 106 -1.65 5.98 6.98
CA LEU A 106 -0.31 5.41 7.07
C LEU A 106 0.80 6.44 7.33
N VAL A 107 0.59 7.72 7.00
CA VAL A 107 1.62 8.78 7.10
C VAL A 107 2.29 8.90 8.48
N PHE A 108 1.58 8.56 9.56
CA PHE A 108 2.16 8.59 10.90
C PHE A 108 3.32 7.62 11.06
N PHE A 109 3.30 6.49 10.35
CA PHE A 109 4.28 5.45 10.50
C PHE A 109 5.63 5.92 9.95
N ASP A 110 5.64 6.55 8.78
CA ASP A 110 6.85 7.16 8.22
C ASP A 110 7.40 8.25 9.15
N LEU A 111 6.51 9.08 9.72
CA LEU A 111 6.88 10.10 10.69
C LEU A 111 7.50 9.51 11.97
N GLU A 112 6.88 8.48 12.55
CA GLU A 112 7.37 7.87 13.78
C GLU A 112 8.67 7.07 13.55
N ILE A 113 8.83 6.42 12.40
CA ILE A 113 10.10 5.79 12.02
C ILE A 113 11.22 6.84 12.00
N GLY A 114 10.97 8.01 11.39
CA GLY A 114 11.92 9.13 11.38
C GLY A 114 12.14 9.80 12.74
N GLN A 115 11.37 9.44 13.76
CA GLN A 115 11.43 9.99 15.12
C GLN A 115 11.83 8.94 16.17
N ILE A 116 12.25 7.74 15.77
CA ILE A 116 12.78 6.75 16.70
C ILE A 116 14.00 7.39 17.41
N PRO A 117 14.04 7.39 18.75
CA PRO A 117 15.18 7.96 19.48
C PRO A 117 16.48 7.25 19.10
N ASP A 118 17.56 8.01 18.85
CA ASP A 118 18.85 7.46 18.41
C ASP A 118 19.38 6.33 19.29
N VAL A 119 19.25 6.48 20.62
CA VAL A 119 19.67 5.46 21.60
C VAL A 119 18.89 4.16 21.48
N VAL A 120 17.60 4.25 21.14
CA VAL A 120 16.72 3.10 20.93
C VAL A 120 17.04 2.45 19.60
N TRP A 121 17.17 3.24 18.54
CA TRP A 121 17.55 2.74 17.23
C TRP A 121 18.89 2.01 17.27
N ALA A 122 19.92 2.61 17.89
CA ALA A 122 21.23 1.99 18.06
C ALA A 122 21.18 0.64 18.80
N ALA A 123 20.21 0.46 19.71
CA ALA A 123 20.05 -0.79 20.44
C ALA A 123 19.37 -1.91 19.62
N ILE A 124 18.52 -1.55 18.65
CA ILE A 124 17.69 -2.53 17.91
C ILE A 124 18.09 -2.69 16.45
N CYS A 125 18.76 -1.70 15.85
CA CYS A 125 19.06 -1.67 14.42
C CYS A 125 19.85 -2.90 13.99
N ASP A 126 20.71 -3.43 14.88
CA ASP A 126 21.52 -4.62 14.66
C ASP A 126 20.85 -5.97 14.95
N ASP A 127 19.56 -5.98 15.30
CA ASP A 127 18.82 -7.23 15.46
C ASP A 127 18.72 -8.01 14.12
N PRO A 128 19.10 -9.30 14.08
CA PRO A 128 19.04 -10.12 12.86
C PRO A 128 17.65 -10.19 12.21
N ARG A 129 16.59 -10.02 13.00
CA ARG A 129 15.22 -10.06 12.52
C ARG A 129 14.88 -8.88 11.60
N LEU A 130 15.58 -7.75 11.75
CA LEU A 130 15.42 -6.56 10.93
C LEU A 130 16.32 -6.56 9.69
N ALA A 131 17.18 -7.57 9.51
CA ALA A 131 18.10 -7.64 8.36
C ALA A 131 17.42 -7.43 6.98
N PRO A 132 16.19 -7.94 6.72
CA PRO A 132 15.48 -7.69 5.46
C PRO A 132 14.96 -6.25 5.27
N TYR A 133 15.20 -5.33 6.22
CA TYR A 133 14.69 -3.96 6.18
C TYR A 133 15.79 -2.91 6.39
N ARG A 134 17.07 -3.27 6.23
CA ARG A 134 18.23 -2.36 6.43
C ARG A 134 18.82 -1.76 5.14
N HIS A 135 18.10 -1.87 4.03
CA HIS A 135 18.61 -1.51 2.70
C HIS A 135 18.76 -0.01 2.52
#